data_AF-A0A7W7P9K7-F1
#
_entry.id   AF-A0A7W7P9K7-F1
#
_cell.length_a   1.000
_cell.length_b   1.000
_cell.length_c   1.000
_cell.angle_alpha   90.00
_cell.angle_beta   90.00
_cell.angle_gamma   90.00
#
_symmetry.space_group_name_H-M   'P 1'
#
loop_
_entity.id
_entity.type
_entity.pdbx_description
1 polymer ?
#
loop_
_entity_poly.entity_id
_entity_poly.type
_entity_poly.pdbx_seq_one_letter_code
_entity_poly.pdbx_strand_id
1 'polypeptide(L)'
;MTPALEHLAALPPHAAIDPAELAAALTPVPELAGWRVTPSSTPAGTTPPELTITYATDDFATALALANRIGEAAEAADHHPDLTVSYGRLTVGMHSHDVRALTSRDVRLARTVARLASEVLAPHALAAYGTLAPGRSNAHVMDGVRGTWIPGTLRGTLHASGTGAATGYPGVVLAGAAPAHATTDVPAQVLVSADLPDHWDRLDAFEGAGYRRVPAVVALEDDDAVCPAFVYELVPDAVPPSA
;
A
#
# COMPACT_ATOMS: atom_id res chain seq x y z
N MET A 1 -10.03 6.60 8.97
CA MET A 1 -9.69 7.68 8.01
C MET A 1 -9.56 8.99 8.76
N THR A 2 -8.74 9.93 8.27
CA THR A 2 -8.49 11.20 8.96
C THR A 2 -9.53 12.26 8.61
N PRO A 3 -9.93 13.13 9.57
CA PRO A 3 -10.88 14.22 9.31
C PRO A 3 -10.45 15.16 8.18
N ALA A 4 -9.14 15.37 8.01
CA ALA A 4 -8.58 16.23 6.96
C ALA A 4 -8.88 15.67 5.56
N LEU A 5 -8.62 14.39 5.32
CA LEU A 5 -8.87 13.78 4.02
C LEU A 5 -10.37 13.68 3.70
N GLU A 6 -11.21 13.46 4.72
CA GLU A 6 -12.67 13.47 4.57
C GLU A 6 -13.18 14.85 4.17
N HIS A 7 -12.65 15.92 4.79
CA HIS A 7 -12.97 17.29 4.42
C HIS A 7 -12.63 17.57 2.95
N LEU A 8 -11.40 17.25 2.52
CA LEU A 8 -10.95 17.44 1.14
C LEU A 8 -11.80 16.65 0.13
N ALA A 9 -12.17 15.41 0.46
CA ALA A 9 -13.03 14.58 -0.40
C ALA A 9 -14.48 15.10 -0.51
N ALA A 10 -14.93 15.93 0.45
CA ALA A 10 -16.27 16.51 0.51
C ALA A 10 -16.36 17.92 -0.11
N LEU A 11 -15.24 18.53 -0.49
CA LEU A 11 -15.23 19.81 -1.19
C LEU A 11 -16.02 19.73 -2.51
N PRO A 12 -16.60 20.86 -2.99
CA PRO A 12 -17.25 20.90 -4.29
C PRO A 12 -16.35 20.33 -5.40
N PRO A 13 -16.90 19.60 -6.38
CA PRO A 13 -16.10 18.80 -7.34
C PRO A 13 -15.10 19.60 -8.17
N HIS A 14 -15.34 20.90 -8.38
CA HIS A 14 -14.47 21.79 -9.15
C HIS A 14 -13.65 22.74 -8.25
N ALA A 15 -13.73 22.62 -6.92
CA ALA A 15 -12.91 23.41 -6.02
C ALA A 15 -11.47 22.89 -6.04
N ALA A 16 -10.52 23.79 -6.35
CA ALA A 16 -9.10 23.48 -6.30
C ALA A 16 -8.64 23.26 -4.87
N ILE A 17 -7.81 22.23 -4.67
CA ILE A 17 -7.16 21.87 -3.41
C ILE A 17 -5.71 22.31 -3.48
N ASP A 18 -5.19 22.88 -2.39
CA ASP A 18 -3.77 23.19 -2.27
C ASP A 18 -2.94 21.88 -2.28
N PRO A 19 -1.95 21.72 -3.18
CA PRO A 19 -1.12 20.53 -3.24
C PRO A 19 -0.42 20.16 -1.92
N ALA A 20 0.04 21.15 -1.15
CA ALA A 20 0.69 20.92 0.13
C ALA A 20 -0.30 20.45 1.20
N GLU A 21 -1.53 20.99 1.19
CA GLU A 21 -2.61 20.53 2.07
C GLU A 21 -2.97 19.07 1.77
N LEU A 22 -3.12 18.71 0.49
CA LEU A 22 -3.40 17.33 0.10
C LEU A 22 -2.27 16.38 0.51
N ALA A 23 -1.01 16.75 0.25
CA ALA A 23 0.15 15.92 0.63
C ALA A 23 0.18 15.64 2.15
N ALA A 24 -0.12 16.66 2.97
CA ALA A 24 -0.21 16.52 4.42
C ALA A 24 -1.40 15.63 4.83
N ALA A 25 -2.54 15.73 4.17
CA ALA A 25 -3.73 14.93 4.46
C ALA A 25 -3.57 13.43 4.10
N LEU A 26 -2.76 13.11 3.09
CA LEU A 26 -2.46 11.73 2.67
C LEU A 26 -1.46 11.04 3.59
N THR A 27 -0.47 11.77 4.12
CA THR A 27 0.62 11.24 4.96
C THR A 27 0.16 10.29 6.09
N PRO A 28 -0.89 10.61 6.88
CA PRO A 28 -1.34 9.74 7.98
C PRO A 28 -2.27 8.60 7.55
N VAL A 29 -2.49 8.35 6.25
CA VAL A 29 -3.44 7.35 5.74
C VAL A 29 -2.66 6.16 5.13
N PRO A 30 -2.51 5.03 5.85
CA PRO A 30 -1.67 3.92 5.42
C PRO A 30 -2.06 3.32 4.07
N GLU A 31 -3.37 3.29 3.76
CA GLU A 31 -3.88 2.75 2.49
C GLU A 31 -3.50 3.65 1.30
N LEU A 32 -3.19 4.92 1.55
CA LEU A 32 -2.74 5.88 0.56
C LEU A 32 -1.23 6.15 0.64
N ALA A 33 -0.49 5.32 1.40
CA ALA A 33 0.96 5.37 1.38
C ALA A 33 1.48 5.17 -0.06
N GLY A 34 2.45 5.98 -0.47
CA GLY A 34 3.00 5.96 -1.83
C GLY A 34 2.35 6.92 -2.82
N TRP A 35 1.16 7.47 -2.52
CA TRP A 35 0.63 8.56 -3.33
C TRP A 35 1.45 9.83 -3.14
N ARG A 36 1.80 10.47 -4.25
CA ARG A 36 2.66 11.66 -4.29
C ARG A 36 1.93 12.81 -4.95
N VAL A 37 2.09 13.98 -4.34
CA VAL A 37 1.61 15.22 -4.91
C VAL A 37 2.80 15.97 -5.48
N THR A 38 2.82 16.14 -6.80
CA THR A 38 3.80 16.97 -7.49
C THR A 38 3.20 18.36 -7.69
N PRO A 39 3.75 19.41 -7.09
CA PRO A 39 3.27 20.77 -7.31
C PRO A 39 3.59 21.25 -8.73
N SER A 40 2.89 22.29 -9.18
CA SER A 40 3.19 22.94 -10.46
C SER A 40 4.62 23.49 -10.46
N SER A 41 5.39 23.17 -11.52
CA SER A 41 6.82 23.45 -11.61
C SER A 41 7.18 24.72 -12.40
N THR A 42 6.20 25.49 -12.90
CA THR A 42 6.46 26.66 -13.76
C THR A 42 5.73 27.93 -13.30
N PRO A 43 6.38 29.11 -13.28
CA PRO A 43 5.77 30.39 -12.87
C PRO A 43 4.53 30.81 -13.68
N ALA A 44 4.31 30.19 -14.84
CA ALA A 44 3.18 30.44 -15.74
C ALA A 44 2.07 29.37 -15.69
N GLY A 45 2.12 28.38 -14.78
CA GLY A 45 1.03 27.41 -14.59
C GLY A 45 0.75 26.50 -15.79
N THR A 46 1.74 26.30 -16.66
CA THR A 46 1.60 25.45 -17.86
C THR A 46 1.47 23.97 -17.52
N THR A 47 2.13 23.51 -16.45
CA THR A 47 2.00 22.14 -15.94
C THR A 47 1.12 22.17 -14.69
N PRO A 48 -0.07 21.54 -14.70
CA PRO A 48 -0.91 21.47 -13.50
C PRO A 48 -0.23 20.63 -12.40
N PRO A 49 -0.62 20.80 -11.12
CA PRO A 49 -0.21 19.86 -10.09
C PRO A 49 -0.78 18.46 -10.37
N GLU A 50 -0.09 17.43 -9.91
CA GLU A 50 -0.42 16.03 -10.22
C GLU A 50 -0.41 15.17 -8.97
N LEU A 51 -1.36 14.24 -8.90
CA LEU A 51 -1.42 13.18 -7.89
C LEU A 51 -1.05 11.85 -8.56
N THR A 52 0.05 11.24 -8.14
CA THR A 52 0.62 10.05 -8.79
C THR A 52 0.89 8.91 -7.81
N ILE A 53 0.83 7.68 -8.31
CA ILE A 53 1.30 6.47 -7.61
C ILE A 53 1.81 5.45 -8.64
N THR A 54 2.81 4.67 -8.26
CA THR A 54 3.27 3.53 -9.05
C THR A 54 3.15 2.25 -8.25
N TYR A 55 2.41 1.28 -8.78
CA TYR A 55 2.30 -0.06 -8.23
C TYR A 55 3.26 -1.01 -8.93
N ALA A 56 4.04 -1.75 -8.16
CA ALA A 56 4.76 -2.91 -8.67
C ALA A 56 3.81 -4.11 -8.81
N THR A 57 4.01 -4.88 -9.85
CA THR A 57 3.26 -6.10 -10.18
C THR A 57 4.24 -7.18 -10.65
N ASP A 58 3.87 -8.46 -10.59
CA ASP A 58 4.76 -9.55 -11.04
C ASP A 58 4.86 -9.63 -12.57
N ASP A 59 3.72 -9.36 -13.22
CA ASP A 59 3.55 -9.57 -14.65
C ASP A 59 2.62 -8.53 -15.27
N PHE A 60 2.61 -8.50 -16.60
CA PHE A 60 1.78 -7.59 -17.37
C PHE A 60 0.28 -7.87 -17.21
N ALA A 61 -0.12 -9.13 -17.01
CA ALA A 61 -1.52 -9.51 -16.93
C ALA A 61 -2.18 -8.93 -15.66
N THR A 62 -1.46 -8.96 -14.55
CA THR A 62 -1.87 -8.39 -13.26
C THR A 62 -1.95 -6.87 -13.33
N ALA A 63 -0.95 -6.22 -13.95
CA ALA A 63 -0.98 -4.77 -14.19
C ALA A 63 -2.19 -4.36 -15.04
N LEU A 64 -2.48 -5.11 -16.11
CA LEU A 64 -3.64 -4.86 -16.98
C LEU A 64 -4.97 -5.13 -16.25
N ALA A 65 -5.05 -6.17 -15.43
CA ALA A 65 -6.25 -6.48 -14.65
C ALA A 65 -6.59 -5.34 -13.67
N LEU A 66 -5.59 -4.80 -12.98
CA LEU A 66 -5.78 -3.63 -12.12
C LEU A 66 -6.17 -2.39 -12.93
N ALA A 67 -5.51 -2.13 -14.06
CA ALA A 67 -5.83 -1.00 -14.94
C ALA A 67 -7.29 -1.04 -15.42
N ASN A 68 -7.80 -2.23 -15.80
CA ASN A 68 -9.19 -2.40 -16.22
C ASN A 68 -10.18 -2.06 -15.09
N ARG A 69 -9.94 -2.54 -13.86
CA ARG A 69 -10.78 -2.21 -12.70
C ARG A 69 -10.76 -0.72 -12.37
N ILE A 70 -9.61 -0.06 -12.55
CA ILE A 70 -9.49 1.39 -12.38
C ILE A 70 -10.28 2.12 -13.47
N GLY A 71 -10.19 1.67 -14.73
CA GLY A 71 -10.97 2.23 -15.84
C GLY A 71 -12.47 2.17 -15.59
N GLU A 72 -12.99 1.01 -15.15
CA GLU A 72 -14.41 0.88 -14.78
C GLU A 72 -14.83 1.84 -13.65
N ALA A 73 -13.98 1.99 -12.64
CA ALA A 73 -14.25 2.92 -11.54
C ALA A 73 -14.16 4.39 -11.97
N ALA A 74 -13.27 4.72 -12.90
CA ALA A 74 -13.12 6.04 -13.47
C ALA A 74 -14.35 6.46 -14.30
N GLU A 75 -14.86 5.54 -15.14
CA GLU A 75 -16.10 5.73 -15.91
C GLU A 75 -17.30 5.95 -14.97
N ALA A 76 -17.43 5.14 -13.92
CA ALA A 76 -18.50 5.29 -12.94
C ALA A 76 -18.41 6.63 -12.16
N ALA A 77 -17.21 7.20 -12.05
CA ALA A 77 -16.95 8.47 -11.38
C ALA A 77 -17.03 9.69 -12.31
N ASP A 78 -17.13 9.49 -13.63
CA ASP A 78 -16.95 10.53 -14.65
C ASP A 78 -15.67 11.36 -14.41
N HIS A 79 -14.58 10.66 -14.06
CA HIS A 79 -13.28 11.26 -13.76
C HIS A 79 -12.17 10.28 -14.12
N HIS A 80 -11.35 10.64 -15.10
CA HIS A 80 -10.45 9.71 -15.77
C HIS A 80 -9.00 9.98 -15.40
N PRO A 81 -8.25 8.98 -14.89
CA PRO A 81 -6.82 9.10 -14.64
C PRO A 81 -6.02 8.74 -15.91
N ASP A 82 -4.78 9.21 -15.96
CA ASP A 82 -3.77 8.73 -16.89
C ASP A 82 -3.18 7.40 -16.37
N LEU A 83 -3.26 6.35 -17.18
CA LEU A 83 -2.76 5.00 -16.84
C LEU A 83 -1.61 4.61 -17.76
N THR A 84 -0.46 4.28 -17.17
CA THR A 84 0.68 3.70 -17.90
C THR A 84 0.90 2.26 -17.44
N VAL A 85 0.61 1.30 -18.32
CA VAL A 85 0.81 -0.13 -18.08
C VAL A 85 2.13 -0.56 -18.72
N SER A 86 3.05 -1.08 -17.90
CA SER A 86 4.32 -1.65 -18.35
C SER A 86 4.48 -3.07 -17.78
N TYR A 87 5.45 -3.84 -18.29
CA TYR A 87 5.77 -5.13 -17.67
C TYR A 87 6.17 -4.92 -16.21
N GLY A 88 5.44 -5.55 -15.29
CA GLY A 88 5.72 -5.48 -13.85
C GLY A 88 5.36 -4.14 -13.19
N ARG A 89 4.71 -3.20 -13.87
CA ARG A 89 4.36 -1.88 -13.30
C ARG A 89 3.04 -1.30 -13.82
N LEU A 90 2.32 -0.62 -12.93
CA LEU A 90 1.21 0.28 -13.28
C LEU A 90 1.43 1.64 -12.61
N THR A 91 1.56 2.69 -13.41
CA THR A 91 1.57 4.07 -12.91
C THR A 91 0.21 4.70 -13.17
N VAL A 92 -0.32 5.36 -12.13
CA VAL A 92 -1.58 6.10 -12.15
C VAL A 92 -1.25 7.56 -11.86
N GLY A 93 -1.61 8.45 -12.77
CA GLY A 93 -1.53 9.90 -12.59
C GLY A 93 -2.92 10.51 -12.74
N MET A 94 -3.23 11.55 -11.96
CA MET A 94 -4.48 12.26 -12.13
C MET A 94 -4.38 13.72 -11.69
N HIS A 95 -5.14 14.54 -12.39
CA HIS A 95 -5.58 15.86 -11.97
C HIS A 95 -6.91 16.16 -12.66
N SER A 96 -7.66 17.12 -12.17
CA SER A 96 -8.88 17.56 -12.81
C SER A 96 -8.57 18.49 -13.99
N HIS A 97 -8.59 17.95 -15.21
CA HIS A 97 -8.19 18.67 -16.44
C HIS A 97 -9.01 19.93 -16.74
N ASP A 98 -10.31 19.90 -16.44
CA ASP A 98 -11.26 21.00 -16.67
C ASP A 98 -10.94 22.25 -15.84
N VAL A 99 -10.42 22.06 -14.62
CA VAL A 99 -10.00 23.13 -13.72
C VAL A 99 -8.48 23.32 -13.65
N ARG A 100 -7.72 22.41 -14.26
CA ARG A 100 -6.24 22.36 -14.26
C ARG A 100 -5.64 22.39 -12.84
N ALA A 101 -6.26 21.65 -11.92
CA ALA A 101 -5.88 21.58 -10.52
C ALA A 101 -6.24 20.21 -9.92
N LEU A 102 -5.80 19.96 -8.69
CA LEU A 102 -6.27 18.84 -7.88
C LEU A 102 -7.60 19.22 -7.23
N THR A 103 -8.56 18.30 -7.21
CA THR A 103 -9.88 18.51 -6.61
C THR A 103 -10.32 17.32 -5.77
N SER A 104 -11.50 17.43 -5.16
CA SER A 104 -12.11 16.32 -4.43
C SER A 104 -12.37 15.09 -5.31
N ARG A 105 -12.48 15.25 -6.65
CA ARG A 105 -12.60 14.12 -7.59
C ARG A 105 -11.35 13.26 -7.60
N ASP A 106 -10.17 13.88 -7.65
CA ASP A 106 -8.87 13.21 -7.61
C ASP A 106 -8.71 12.45 -6.28
N VAL A 107 -9.08 13.07 -5.16
CA VAL A 107 -9.03 12.43 -3.83
C VAL A 107 -9.95 11.20 -3.74
N ARG A 108 -11.20 11.31 -4.23
CA ARG A 108 -12.16 10.20 -4.20
C ARG A 108 -11.73 9.04 -5.10
N LEU A 109 -11.19 9.35 -6.29
CA LEU A 109 -10.70 8.32 -7.19
C LEU A 109 -9.44 7.64 -6.64
N ALA A 110 -8.48 8.40 -6.09
CA ALA A 110 -7.28 7.83 -5.47
C ALA A 110 -7.60 6.83 -4.34
N ARG A 111 -8.60 7.12 -3.51
CA ARG A 111 -9.13 6.19 -2.49
C ARG A 111 -9.68 4.90 -3.11
N THR A 112 -10.40 5.03 -4.22
CA THR A 112 -10.96 3.89 -4.93
C THR A 112 -9.86 3.04 -5.56
N VAL A 113 -8.88 3.68 -6.20
CA VAL A 113 -7.70 3.04 -6.78
C VAL A 113 -6.92 2.28 -5.72
N ALA A 114 -6.66 2.88 -4.55
CA ALA A 114 -5.95 2.20 -3.46
C ALA A 114 -6.67 0.95 -2.95
N ARG A 115 -7.99 1.01 -2.78
CA ARG A 115 -8.80 -0.17 -2.43
C ARG A 115 -8.69 -1.25 -3.51
N LEU A 116 -8.84 -0.89 -4.78
CA LEU A 116 -8.74 -1.83 -5.90
C LEU A 116 -7.34 -2.45 -5.98
N ALA A 117 -6.28 -1.67 -5.80
CA ALA A 117 -4.91 -2.17 -5.80
C ALA A 117 -4.67 -3.16 -4.65
N SER A 118 -5.18 -2.87 -3.44
CA SER A 118 -5.13 -3.81 -2.32
C SER A 118 -5.85 -5.13 -2.64
N GLU A 119 -7.06 -5.05 -3.21
CA GLU A 119 -7.85 -6.25 -3.58
C GLU A 119 -7.21 -7.09 -4.69
N VAL A 120 -6.55 -6.46 -5.67
CA VAL A 120 -5.94 -7.17 -6.81
C VAL A 120 -4.54 -7.67 -6.48
N LEU A 121 -3.73 -6.87 -5.77
CA LEU A 121 -2.29 -7.15 -5.63
C LEU A 121 -1.94 -7.89 -4.34
N ALA A 122 -2.60 -7.57 -3.22
CA ALA A 122 -2.25 -8.19 -1.93
C ALA A 122 -2.37 -9.73 -1.92
N PRO A 123 -3.34 -10.36 -2.60
CA PRO A 123 -3.41 -11.83 -2.70
C PRO A 123 -2.20 -12.48 -3.39
N HIS A 124 -1.40 -11.71 -4.11
CA HIS A 124 -0.24 -12.17 -4.87
C HIS A 124 1.08 -11.64 -4.31
N ALA A 125 1.07 -11.07 -3.10
CA ALA A 125 2.28 -10.56 -2.45
C ALA A 125 2.31 -10.81 -0.94
N LEU A 126 3.46 -11.21 -0.42
CA LEU A 126 3.73 -11.40 1.01
C LEU A 126 4.85 -10.45 1.44
N ALA A 127 4.60 -9.60 2.43
CA ALA A 127 5.61 -8.80 3.10
C ALA A 127 6.12 -9.53 4.36
N ALA A 128 7.32 -10.11 4.28
CA ALA A 128 7.99 -10.78 5.37
C ALA A 128 9.02 -9.85 6.05
N TYR A 129 8.77 -9.47 7.30
CA TYR A 129 9.67 -8.63 8.12
C TYR A 129 10.46 -9.42 9.17
N GLY A 130 10.16 -10.71 9.32
CA GLY A 130 10.65 -11.57 10.40
C GLY A 130 11.24 -12.87 9.89
N THR A 131 10.80 -13.99 10.49
CA THR A 131 11.42 -15.31 10.31
C THR A 131 11.12 -15.99 8.97
N LEU A 132 10.07 -15.57 8.25
CA LEU A 132 9.73 -16.05 6.91
C LEU A 132 10.60 -15.46 5.79
N ALA A 133 11.32 -14.36 6.04
CA ALA A 133 12.12 -13.71 5.01
C ALA A 133 13.30 -14.60 4.56
N PRO A 134 13.83 -14.41 3.33
CA PRO A 134 14.97 -15.19 2.83
C PRO A 134 16.15 -15.21 3.80
N GLY A 135 16.73 -16.41 4.01
CA GLY A 135 17.88 -16.61 4.90
C GLY A 135 17.55 -16.55 6.40
N ARG A 136 16.28 -16.51 6.80
CA ARG A 136 15.83 -16.56 8.19
C ARG A 136 15.39 -17.97 8.61
N SER A 137 15.15 -18.15 9.91
CA SER A 137 14.93 -19.48 10.51
C SER A 137 13.75 -20.26 9.91
N ASN A 138 12.71 -19.55 9.45
CA ASN A 138 11.51 -20.16 8.88
C ASN A 138 11.43 -19.95 7.35
N ALA A 139 12.52 -19.59 6.69
CA ALA A 139 12.54 -19.41 5.22
C ALA A 139 12.09 -20.67 4.47
N HIS A 140 12.36 -21.87 5.02
CA HIS A 140 11.94 -23.15 4.47
C HIS A 140 10.41 -23.31 4.36
N VAL A 141 9.63 -22.53 5.13
CA VAL A 141 8.17 -22.52 4.98
C VAL A 141 7.77 -21.98 3.61
N MET A 142 8.58 -21.10 3.02
CA MET A 142 8.36 -20.55 1.69
C MET A 142 8.83 -21.49 0.57
N ASP A 143 9.41 -22.65 0.89
CA ASP A 143 9.82 -23.64 -0.12
C ASP A 143 8.59 -24.06 -0.95
N GLY A 144 8.76 -24.06 -2.27
CA GLY A 144 7.70 -24.39 -3.23
C GLY A 144 6.89 -23.19 -3.73
N VAL A 145 7.00 -22.01 -3.10
CA VAL A 145 6.39 -20.77 -3.60
C VAL A 145 7.36 -20.11 -4.57
N ARG A 146 7.05 -20.11 -5.88
CA ARG A 146 7.88 -19.41 -6.87
C ARG A 146 7.61 -17.92 -6.81
N GLY A 147 8.57 -17.08 -7.17
CA GLY A 147 8.36 -15.64 -7.25
C GLY A 147 9.65 -14.85 -7.07
N THR A 148 9.50 -13.54 -6.94
CA THR A 148 10.61 -12.61 -6.79
C THR A 148 10.56 -11.94 -5.42
N TRP A 149 11.69 -11.95 -4.71
CA TRP A 149 11.85 -11.22 -3.45
C TRP A 149 12.42 -9.82 -3.73
N ILE A 150 11.74 -8.80 -3.21
CA ILE A 150 12.09 -7.39 -3.40
C ILE A 150 12.23 -6.73 -2.01
N PRO A 151 13.33 -6.04 -1.71
CA PRO A 151 13.45 -5.25 -0.49
C PRO A 151 12.40 -4.12 -0.43
N GLY A 152 11.87 -3.88 0.76
CA GLY A 152 10.93 -2.80 0.99
C GLY A 152 10.78 -2.45 2.46
N THR A 153 9.92 -1.48 2.73
CA THR A 153 9.70 -0.93 4.06
C THR A 153 8.20 -0.83 4.35
N LEU A 154 7.81 -1.32 5.52
CA LEU A 154 6.49 -1.17 6.11
C LEU A 154 6.51 -0.05 7.15
N ARG A 155 5.38 0.62 7.37
CA ARG A 155 5.22 1.55 8.49
C ARG A 155 4.50 0.86 9.64
N GLY A 156 5.15 0.76 10.79
CA GLY A 156 4.57 0.14 11.98
C GLY A 156 5.50 0.17 13.19
N THR A 157 5.10 -0.52 14.25
CA THR A 157 5.91 -0.77 15.43
C THR A 157 6.39 -2.22 15.38
N LEU A 158 7.71 -2.43 15.35
CA LEU A 158 8.32 -3.75 15.40
C LEU A 158 8.62 -4.15 16.85
N HIS A 159 8.07 -5.27 17.27
CA HIS A 159 8.37 -5.91 18.55
C HIS A 159 9.37 -7.04 18.31
N ALA A 160 10.45 -7.08 19.11
CA ALA A 160 11.47 -8.13 19.02
C ALA A 160 10.92 -9.53 19.39
N SER A 161 9.90 -9.56 20.24
CA SER A 161 9.15 -10.77 20.62
C SER A 161 7.70 -10.39 20.88
N GLY A 162 6.75 -11.16 20.36
CA GLY A 162 5.35 -11.12 20.79
C GLY A 162 5.12 -11.78 22.15
N THR A 163 3.85 -11.91 22.55
CA THR A 163 3.40 -12.63 23.75
C THR A 163 2.54 -13.84 23.38
N GLY A 164 2.31 -14.75 24.33
CA GLY A 164 1.45 -15.92 24.13
C GLY A 164 1.95 -16.82 23.00
N ALA A 165 1.11 -17.03 21.99
CA ALA A 165 1.44 -17.86 20.83
C ALA A 165 2.59 -17.29 19.96
N ALA A 166 2.92 -16.00 20.10
CA ALA A 166 4.00 -15.32 19.37
C ALA A 166 5.29 -15.15 20.21
N THR A 167 5.38 -15.76 21.39
CA THR A 167 6.57 -15.61 22.25
C THR A 167 7.83 -16.14 21.58
N GLY A 168 8.89 -15.32 21.59
CA GLY A 168 10.18 -15.63 20.97
C GLY A 168 10.27 -15.24 19.49
N TYR A 169 9.19 -14.75 18.88
CA TYR A 169 9.15 -14.38 17.48
C TYR A 169 8.84 -12.89 17.30
N PRO A 170 9.49 -12.23 16.32
CA PRO A 170 9.23 -10.83 16.05
C PRO A 170 7.79 -10.63 15.57
N GLY A 171 7.23 -9.46 15.84
CA GLY A 171 5.88 -9.14 15.44
C GLY A 171 5.72 -7.66 15.14
N VAL A 172 4.97 -7.33 14.09
CA VAL A 172 4.67 -5.95 13.72
C VAL A 172 3.25 -5.59 14.10
N VAL A 173 3.04 -4.35 14.53
CA VAL A 173 1.73 -3.69 14.58
C VAL A 173 1.77 -2.54 13.57
N LEU A 174 0.87 -2.55 12.57
CA LEU A 174 0.93 -1.58 11.46
C LEU A 174 0.50 -0.19 11.91
N ALA A 175 0.93 0.85 11.19
CA ALA A 175 0.66 2.26 11.52
C ALA A 175 -0.83 2.61 11.72
N GLY A 176 -1.76 1.85 11.11
CA GLY A 176 -3.20 2.03 11.31
C GLY A 176 -3.73 1.51 12.65
N ALA A 177 -3.02 0.57 13.28
CA ALA A 177 -3.34 -0.01 14.59
C ALA A 177 -2.40 0.48 15.70
N ALA A 178 -1.18 0.87 15.34
CA ALA A 178 -0.16 1.38 16.25
C ALA A 178 -0.39 2.87 16.58
N PRO A 179 0.01 3.33 17.77
CA PRO A 179 0.08 4.75 18.07
C PRO A 179 1.02 5.49 17.10
N ALA A 180 0.59 6.63 16.57
CA ALA A 180 1.37 7.38 15.56
C ALA A 180 2.81 7.71 16.02
N HIS A 181 3.02 8.01 17.30
CA HIS A 181 4.35 8.32 17.87
C HIS A 181 5.29 7.10 17.99
N ALA A 182 4.78 5.89 17.78
CA ALA A 182 5.52 4.63 17.92
C ALA A 182 5.76 3.95 16.56
N THR A 183 5.31 4.56 15.47
CA THR A 183 5.43 4.02 14.11
C THR A 183 6.77 4.43 13.50
N THR A 184 7.54 3.45 13.07
CA THR A 184 8.81 3.62 12.35
C THR A 184 8.78 2.89 11.01
N ASP A 185 9.88 3.02 10.27
CA ASP A 185 10.16 2.21 9.10
C ASP A 185 10.62 0.82 9.56
N VAL A 186 9.92 -0.22 9.12
CA VAL A 186 10.18 -1.62 9.42
C VAL A 186 10.67 -2.29 8.14
N PRO A 187 11.94 -2.72 8.06
CA PRO A 187 12.47 -3.42 6.91
C PRO A 187 11.70 -4.72 6.64
N ALA A 188 11.38 -4.96 5.38
CA ALA A 188 10.67 -6.14 4.92
C ALA A 188 11.26 -6.66 3.60
N GLN A 189 10.97 -7.93 3.32
CA GLN A 189 11.19 -8.57 2.04
C GLN A 189 9.81 -8.90 1.46
N VAL A 190 9.50 -8.37 0.29
CA VAL A 190 8.23 -8.60 -0.40
C VAL A 190 8.43 -9.72 -1.41
N LEU A 191 7.79 -10.86 -1.18
CA LEU A 191 7.64 -11.88 -2.21
C LEU A 191 6.45 -11.51 -3.08
N VAL A 192 6.68 -11.31 -4.38
CA VAL A 192 5.62 -11.20 -5.38
C VAL A 192 5.54 -12.53 -6.12
N SER A 193 4.32 -13.09 -6.23
CA SER A 193 4.11 -14.43 -6.76
C SER A 193 2.66 -14.68 -7.21
N ALA A 194 2.51 -15.21 -8.42
CA ALA A 194 1.25 -15.77 -8.90
C ALA A 194 0.80 -17.06 -8.15
N ASP A 195 1.71 -17.76 -7.47
CA ASP A 195 1.43 -19.03 -6.76
C ASP A 195 0.92 -18.80 -5.33
N LEU A 196 1.16 -17.61 -4.73
CA LEU A 196 0.76 -17.28 -3.35
C LEU A 196 -0.71 -17.58 -3.00
N PRO A 197 -1.70 -17.33 -3.88
CA PRO A 197 -3.10 -17.69 -3.61
C PRO A 197 -3.32 -19.13 -3.15
N ASP A 198 -2.52 -20.09 -3.65
CA ASP A 198 -2.64 -21.51 -3.31
C ASP A 198 -1.92 -21.89 -2.00
N HIS A 199 -1.18 -20.96 -1.41
CA HIS A 199 -0.35 -21.20 -0.21
C HIS A 199 -0.85 -20.50 1.04
N TRP A 200 -1.84 -19.61 0.92
CA TRP A 200 -2.36 -18.80 2.01
C TRP A 200 -2.85 -19.62 3.21
N ASP A 201 -3.63 -20.67 2.99
CA ASP A 201 -4.14 -21.54 4.07
C ASP A 201 -3.00 -22.22 4.84
N ARG A 202 -1.94 -22.63 4.13
CA ARG A 202 -0.75 -23.25 4.74
C ARG A 202 0.04 -22.24 5.58
N LEU A 203 0.18 -21.01 5.08
CA LEU A 203 0.88 -19.94 5.80
C LEU A 203 0.09 -19.49 7.04
N ASP A 204 -1.23 -19.37 6.93
CA ASP A 204 -2.10 -19.03 8.06
C ASP A 204 -2.03 -20.11 9.16
N ALA A 205 -2.01 -21.38 8.77
CA ALA A 205 -1.85 -22.49 9.71
C ALA A 205 -0.47 -22.51 10.40
N PHE A 206 0.58 -22.07 9.70
CA PHE A 206 1.94 -21.99 10.25
C PHE A 206 2.07 -20.85 11.27
N GLU A 207 1.59 -19.66 10.93
CA GLU A 207 1.68 -18.47 11.79
C GLU A 207 0.79 -18.61 13.05
N GLY A 208 -0.36 -19.25 12.89
CA GLY A 208 -1.23 -19.60 14.00
C GLY A 208 -1.89 -18.40 14.67
N ALA A 209 -2.40 -18.60 15.89
CA ALA A 209 -3.30 -17.65 16.54
C ALA A 209 -2.63 -16.35 17.04
N GLY A 210 -1.30 -16.26 17.04
CA GLY A 210 -0.56 -15.07 17.47
C GLY A 210 -0.53 -13.96 16.42
N TYR A 211 -0.89 -14.28 15.18
CA TYR A 211 -0.81 -13.37 14.05
C TYR A 211 -2.11 -13.38 13.24
N ARG A 212 -2.36 -12.29 12.54
CA ARG A 212 -3.44 -12.16 11.56
C ARG A 212 -2.89 -11.65 10.24
N ARG A 213 -3.35 -12.24 9.13
CA ARG A 213 -3.03 -11.74 7.80
C ARG A 213 -3.86 -10.50 7.51
N VAL A 214 -3.20 -9.38 7.22
CA VAL A 214 -3.83 -8.11 6.88
C VAL A 214 -3.16 -7.49 5.65
N PRO A 215 -3.89 -6.77 4.80
CA PRO A 215 -3.28 -6.04 3.70
C PRO A 215 -2.49 -4.84 4.23
N ALA A 216 -1.34 -4.58 3.63
CA ALA A 216 -0.50 -3.42 3.90
C ALA A 216 0.13 -2.90 2.61
N VAL A 217 0.45 -1.61 2.58
CA VAL A 217 1.21 -1.02 1.47
C VAL A 217 2.69 -1.00 1.85
N VAL A 218 3.52 -1.68 1.08
CA VAL A 218 4.97 -1.69 1.25
C VAL A 218 5.59 -0.69 0.29
N ALA A 219 6.41 0.22 0.80
CA ALA A 219 7.27 1.06 -0.04
C ALA A 219 8.46 0.22 -0.51
N LEU A 220 8.60 0.02 -1.82
CA LEU A 220 9.75 -0.71 -2.37
C LEU A 220 10.96 0.22 -2.44
N GLU A 221 12.15 -0.35 -2.35
CA GLU A 221 13.40 0.42 -2.51
C GLU A 221 13.62 0.92 -3.96
N ASP A 222 12.82 0.42 -4.91
CA ASP A 222 13.00 0.66 -6.34
C ASP A 222 12.03 1.73 -6.90
N ASP A 223 12.59 2.84 -7.37
CA ASP A 223 11.92 3.88 -8.17
C ASP A 223 10.52 4.28 -7.65
N ASP A 224 10.45 4.57 -6.35
CA ASP A 224 9.28 5.13 -5.66
C ASP A 224 7.98 4.29 -5.77
N ALA A 225 8.09 3.03 -6.20
CA ALA A 225 6.95 2.14 -6.33
C ALA A 225 6.51 1.57 -4.98
N VAL A 226 5.24 1.21 -4.91
CA VAL A 226 4.69 0.48 -3.77
C VAL A 226 4.11 -0.85 -4.21
N CYS A 227 4.03 -1.78 -3.26
CA CYS A 227 3.40 -3.08 -3.45
C CYS A 227 2.38 -3.29 -2.31
N PRO A 228 1.07 -3.28 -2.61
CA PRO A 228 0.07 -3.83 -1.69
C PRO A 228 0.34 -5.32 -1.52
N ALA A 229 0.58 -5.73 -0.28
CA ALA A 229 0.94 -7.09 0.08
C ALA A 229 0.22 -7.51 1.36
N PHE A 230 0.02 -8.80 1.53
CA PHE A 230 -0.36 -9.33 2.83
C PHE A 230 0.83 -9.37 3.77
N VAL A 231 0.58 -9.09 5.05
CA VAL A 231 1.56 -9.20 6.14
C VAL A 231 0.89 -9.84 7.34
N TYR A 232 1.66 -10.60 8.12
CA TYR A 232 1.23 -11.17 9.39
C TYR A 232 1.48 -10.17 10.51
N GLU A 233 0.42 -9.48 10.94
CA GLU A 233 0.45 -8.53 12.06
C GLU A 233 0.17 -9.27 13.38
N LEU A 234 0.76 -8.83 14.50
CA LEU A 234 0.38 -9.34 15.82
C LEU A 234 -1.11 -9.07 16.09
N VAL A 235 -1.81 -10.09 16.59
CA VAL A 235 -3.15 -9.87 17.14
C VAL A 235 -3.05 -9.05 18.44
N PRO A 236 -4.08 -8.26 18.81
CA PRO A 236 -4.02 -7.39 19.99
C PRO A 236 -3.56 -8.10 21.28
N ASP A 237 -4.01 -9.34 21.49
CA ASP A 237 -3.67 -10.13 22.69
C ASP A 237 -2.22 -10.65 22.67
N ALA A 238 -1.56 -10.65 21.51
CA ALA A 238 -0.17 -11.05 21.33
C ALA A 238 0.82 -9.86 21.32
N VAL A 239 0.30 -8.63 21.47
CA VAL A 239 1.14 -7.42 21.57
C VAL A 239 1.73 -7.33 22.99
N PRO A 240 3.06 -7.18 23.14
CA PRO A 240 3.68 -6.95 24.43
C PRO A 240 3.15 -5.67 25.09
N PRO A 241 2.92 -5.66 26.42
CA PRO A 241 2.57 -4.44 27.12
C PRO A 241 3.69 -3.42 26.95
N SER A 242 3.33 -2.16 26.70
CA SER A 242 4.28 -1.05 26.69
C SER A 242 5.03 -1.03 28.02
N ALA A 243 6.37 -1.05 27.95
CA ALA A 243 7.25 -0.96 29.11
C ALA A 243 7.13 0.39 29.83
#